data_AF-A0A0R0GLZ3-F1
#
_entry.id   AF-A0A0R0GLZ3-F1
#
_cell.length_a   1.000
_cell.length_b   1.000
_cell.length_c   1.000
_cell.angle_alpha   90.00
_cell.angle_beta   90.00
_cell.angle_gamma   90.00
#
_symmetry.space_group_name_H-M   'P 1'
#
loop_
_entity.id
_entity.type
_entity.pdbx_description
1 polymer ?
#
loop_
_entity_poly.entity_id
_entity_poly.type
_entity_poly.pdbx_seq_one_letter_code
_entity_poly.pdbx_strand_id
1 'polypeptide(L)'
;MNEETFNNIESYLYLHPSENPSTALVSPVLDSTNYRSWSRSMITALSAKNKIEFVDGSALEPLKTDRTYGAWHRCNNMVVSWIVHSVATSIRQSILWMDKAEDI
;
A
#
# COMPACT_ATOMS: atom_id res chain seq x y z
N MET A 1 -15.60 -6.96 15.16
CA MET A 1 -14.29 -7.66 15.12
C MET A 1 -13.51 -7.25 16.37
N ASN A 2 -12.91 -8.21 17.09
CA ASN A 2 -12.31 -8.02 18.42
C ASN A 2 -10.96 -7.29 18.33
N GLU A 3 -10.49 -6.64 19.40
CA GLU A 3 -9.16 -6.01 19.43
C GLU A 3 -8.02 -6.97 19.03
N GLU A 4 -8.21 -8.27 19.32
CA GLU A 4 -7.28 -9.34 18.94
C GLU A 4 -7.04 -9.42 17.42
N THR A 5 -7.98 -9.01 16.57
CA THR A 5 -7.76 -9.06 15.11
C THR A 5 -6.80 -7.98 14.61
N PHE A 6 -6.62 -6.87 15.32
CA PHE A 6 -5.66 -5.83 14.90
C PHE A 6 -4.21 -6.24 15.12
N ASN A 7 -3.97 -7.14 16.07
CA ASN A 7 -2.64 -7.67 16.37
C ASN A 7 -2.39 -9.03 15.70
N ASN A 8 -3.37 -9.53 14.92
CA ASN A 8 -3.14 -10.71 14.12
C ASN A 8 -2.21 -10.35 12.96
N ILE A 9 -0.97 -10.82 13.03
CA ILE A 9 0.06 -10.62 12.00
C ILE A 9 -0.34 -11.16 10.63
N GLU A 10 -1.33 -12.05 10.55
CA GLU A 10 -1.89 -12.58 9.30
C GLU A 10 -2.96 -11.66 8.69
N SER A 11 -3.36 -10.59 9.37
CA SER A 11 -4.34 -9.64 8.85
C SER A 11 -3.70 -8.68 7.85
N TYR A 12 -4.37 -8.42 6.73
CA TYR A 12 -3.97 -7.36 5.80
C TYR A 12 -4.07 -5.96 6.42
N LEU A 13 -4.79 -5.81 7.55
CA LEU A 13 -4.90 -4.57 8.34
C LEU A 13 -3.79 -4.40 9.38
N TYR A 14 -2.93 -5.40 9.57
CA TYR A 14 -1.80 -5.31 10.49
C TYR A 14 -0.68 -4.45 9.89
N LEU A 15 -0.17 -3.50 10.67
CA LEU A 15 0.98 -2.68 10.31
C LEU A 15 2.11 -2.97 11.29
N HIS A 16 3.23 -3.49 10.81
CA HIS A 16 4.34 -3.83 11.70
C HIS A 16 5.05 -2.55 12.16
N PRO A 17 5.41 -2.39 13.45
CA PRO A 17 6.01 -1.14 13.96
C PRO A 17 7.32 -0.71 13.28
N SER A 18 8.02 -1.64 12.61
CA SER A 18 9.23 -1.34 11.84
C SER A 18 8.98 -0.84 10.41
N GLU A 19 7.72 -0.78 9.97
CA GLU A 19 7.39 -0.33 8.62
C GLU A 19 7.53 1.19 8.52
N ASN A 20 8.21 1.64 7.46
CA ASN A 20 8.47 3.05 7.20
C ASN A 20 7.75 3.47 5.90
N PRO A 21 6.91 4.52 5.93
CA PRO A 21 6.23 5.03 4.74
C PRO A 21 7.20 5.54 3.66
N SER A 22 8.39 6.04 4.03
CA SER A 22 9.35 6.60 3.08
C SER A 22 10.24 5.55 2.39
N THR A 23 10.00 4.27 2.61
CA THR A 23 10.78 3.18 2.00
C THR A 23 10.30 2.90 0.58
N ALA A 24 11.21 2.94 -0.41
CA ALA A 24 10.94 2.37 -1.73
C ALA A 24 11.00 0.84 -1.64
N LEU A 25 9.91 0.15 -2.00
CA LEU A 25 9.82 -1.30 -1.90
C LEU A 25 10.53 -2.03 -3.04
N VAL A 26 10.74 -1.36 -4.16
CA VAL A 26 11.30 -1.96 -5.38
C VAL A 26 12.39 -1.09 -5.97
N SER A 27 13.34 -1.74 -6.64
CA SER A 27 14.42 -1.13 -7.40
C SER A 27 14.62 -1.89 -8.72
N PRO A 28 14.79 -1.20 -9.86
CA PRO A 28 14.75 0.26 -10.01
C PRO A 28 13.33 0.83 -9.81
N VAL A 29 13.24 2.15 -9.54
CA VAL A 29 11.96 2.87 -9.49
C VAL A 29 11.25 2.86 -10.85
N LEU A 30 9.93 3.02 -10.86
CA LEU A 30 9.15 3.07 -12.11
C LEU A 30 9.58 4.25 -12.98
N ASP A 31 9.89 3.98 -14.24
CA ASP A 31 10.07 4.97 -15.30
C ASP A 31 9.21 4.64 -16.52
N SER A 32 9.39 5.36 -17.62
CA SER A 32 8.61 5.18 -18.85
C SER A 32 8.88 3.86 -19.59
N THR A 33 9.86 3.06 -19.16
CA THR A 33 10.35 1.88 -19.90
C THR A 33 10.18 0.56 -19.14
N ASN A 34 10.04 0.60 -17.81
CA ASN A 34 10.18 -0.59 -16.97
C ASN A 34 8.87 -1.07 -16.29
N TYR A 35 7.70 -0.53 -16.67
CA TYR A 35 6.42 -0.81 -16.00
C TYR A 35 6.15 -2.29 -15.73
N ARG A 36 6.35 -3.18 -16.71
CA ARG A 36 6.07 -4.62 -16.51
C ARG A 36 6.93 -5.25 -15.41
N SER A 37 8.23 -4.95 -15.41
CA SER A 37 9.16 -5.48 -14.40
C SER A 37 8.92 -4.84 -13.03
N TRP A 38 8.65 -3.52 -13.01
CA TRP A 38 8.31 -2.79 -11.79
C TRP A 38 7.01 -3.30 -11.17
N SER A 39 5.95 -3.43 -11.96
CA SER A 39 4.63 -3.88 -11.52
C SER A 39 4.71 -5.28 -10.89
N ARG A 40 5.37 -6.23 -11.55
CA ARG A 40 5.59 -7.58 -11.00
C ARG A 40 6.37 -7.54 -9.68
N SER A 41 7.39 -6.70 -9.59
CA SER A 41 8.19 -6.56 -8.37
C SER A 41 7.37 -5.92 -7.25
N MET A 42 6.54 -4.92 -7.56
CA MET A 42 5.70 -4.23 -6.59
C MET A 42 4.63 -5.15 -6.04
N ILE A 43 3.95 -5.92 -6.91
CA ILE A 43 3.00 -6.96 -6.51
C ILE A 43 3.68 -7.96 -5.56
N THR A 44 4.88 -8.44 -5.93
CA THR A 44 5.63 -9.39 -5.09
C THR A 44 5.95 -8.80 -3.71
N ALA A 45 6.39 -7.55 -3.66
CA ALA A 45 6.73 -6.87 -2.41
C ALA A 45 5.49 -6.65 -1.51
N LEU A 46 4.36 -6.23 -2.09
CA LEU A 46 3.11 -6.02 -1.36
C LEU A 46 2.50 -7.34 -0.88
N SER A 47 2.54 -8.40 -1.70
CA SER A 47 2.09 -9.74 -1.29
C SER A 47 2.94 -10.30 -0.15
N ALA A 48 4.27 -10.11 -0.18
CA ALA A 48 5.15 -10.51 0.92
C ALA A 48 4.85 -9.77 2.24
N LYS A 49 4.15 -8.64 2.16
CA LYS A 49 3.71 -7.81 3.29
C LYS A 49 2.23 -7.99 3.64
N ASN A 50 1.49 -8.83 2.91
CA ASN A 50 0.05 -8.99 3.06
C ASN A 50 -0.71 -7.66 2.89
N LYS A 51 -0.42 -6.95 1.79
CA LYS A 51 -0.97 -5.62 1.47
C LYS A 51 -1.45 -5.51 0.02
N ILE A 52 -1.53 -6.62 -0.71
CA ILE A 52 -1.94 -6.62 -2.12
C ILE A 52 -3.39 -6.18 -2.29
N GLU A 53 -4.20 -6.43 -1.26
CA GLU A 53 -5.62 -6.16 -1.24
C GLU A 53 -5.97 -4.67 -1.39
N PHE A 54 -5.03 -3.79 -1.03
CA PHE A 54 -5.19 -2.34 -1.17
C PHE A 54 -4.99 -1.84 -2.60
N VAL A 55 -4.24 -2.57 -3.44
CA VAL A 55 -4.01 -2.19 -4.84
C VAL A 55 -4.93 -2.91 -5.82
N ASP A 56 -5.41 -4.11 -5.46
CA ASP A 56 -6.36 -4.86 -6.30
C ASP A 56 -7.84 -4.54 -6.00
N GLY A 57 -8.10 -3.69 -5.00
CA GLY A 57 -9.43 -3.25 -4.59
C GLY A 57 -10.20 -4.27 -3.74
N SER A 58 -9.60 -5.40 -3.36
CA SER A 58 -10.26 -6.39 -2.49
C SER A 58 -10.36 -5.94 -1.03
N ALA A 59 -9.50 -5.03 -0.58
CA ALA A 59 -9.62 -4.35 0.70
C ALA A 59 -10.64 -3.20 0.62
N LEU A 60 -11.93 -3.54 0.64
CA LEU A 60 -13.00 -2.54 0.62
C LEU A 60 -12.89 -1.54 1.78
N GLU A 61 -13.02 -0.26 1.47
CA GLU A 61 -13.04 0.80 2.48
C GLU A 61 -14.24 0.60 3.42
N PRO A 62 -14.01 0.37 4.72
CA PRO A 62 -15.10 0.18 5.67
C PRO A 62 -15.78 1.52 5.99
N LEU A 63 -17.00 1.46 6.54
CA LEU A 63 -17.69 2.66 6.99
C LEU A 63 -16.88 3.40 8.05
N LYS A 64 -16.98 4.74 8.09
CA LYS A 64 -16.29 5.58 9.11
C LYS A 64 -16.63 5.22 10.56
N THR A 65 -17.78 4.58 10.79
CA THR A 65 -18.23 4.09 12.10
C THR A 65 -17.68 2.70 12.45
N ASP A 66 -17.08 2.00 11.48
CA ASP A 66 -16.45 0.71 11.71
C ASP A 66 -15.14 0.87 12.47
N ARG A 67 -14.91 -0.02 13.44
CA ARG A 67 -13.69 -0.01 14.26
C ARG A 67 -12.42 -0.26 13.44
N THR A 68 -12.55 -0.92 12.29
CA THR A 68 -11.44 -1.22 11.37
C THR A 68 -11.06 -0.05 10.48
N TYR A 69 -11.89 1.00 10.39
CA TYR A 69 -11.64 2.16 9.53
C TYR A 69 -10.27 2.80 9.74
N GLY A 70 -9.89 3.04 11.00
CA GLY A 70 -8.58 3.62 11.32
C GLY A 70 -7.40 2.70 10.97
N ALA A 71 -7.57 1.38 11.02
CA ALA A 71 -6.53 0.44 10.61
C ALA A 71 -6.42 0.37 9.08
N TRP A 72 -7.56 0.28 8.39
CA TRP A 72 -7.65 0.28 6.93
C TRP A 72 -7.01 1.54 6.35
N HIS A 73 -7.37 2.72 6.86
CA HIS A 73 -6.87 3.99 6.36
C HIS A 73 -5.35 4.14 6.56
N ARG A 74 -4.81 3.67 7.70
CA ARG A 74 -3.35 3.65 7.93
C ARG A 74 -2.64 2.74 6.93
N CYS A 75 -3.17 1.54 6.68
CA CYS A 75 -2.58 0.60 5.73
C CYS A 75 -2.66 1.13 4.29
N ASN A 76 -3.81 1.66 3.87
CA ASN A 76 -3.96 2.32 2.57
C ASN A 76 -2.90 3.43 2.38
N ASN A 77 -2.75 4.32 3.36
CA ASN A 77 -1.78 5.42 3.26
C ASN A 77 -0.32 4.94 3.23
N MET A 78 -0.02 3.82 3.91
CA MET A 78 1.29 3.19 3.84
C MET A 78 1.58 2.64 2.43
N VAL A 79 0.60 1.98 1.82
CA VAL A 79 0.71 1.46 0.45
C VAL A 79 0.85 2.60 -0.55
N VAL A 80 0.03 3.66 -0.45
CA VAL A 80 0.17 4.89 -1.25
C VAL A 80 1.58 5.45 -1.12
N SER A 81 2.10 5.58 0.11
CA SER A 81 3.43 6.12 0.34
C SER A 81 4.53 5.26 -0.28
N TRP A 82 4.44 3.93 -0.15
CA TRP A 82 5.38 3.01 -0.79
C TRP A 82 5.35 3.11 -2.31
N ILE A 83 4.17 3.23 -2.93
CA ILE A 83 4.07 3.42 -4.38
C ILE A 83 4.69 4.76 -4.78
N VAL A 84 4.29 5.86 -4.13
CA VAL A 84 4.81 7.23 -4.39
C VAL A 84 6.34 7.32 -4.25
N HIS A 85 6.94 6.58 -3.32
CA HIS A 85 8.41 6.53 -3.14
C HIS A 85 9.10 5.55 -4.10
N SER A 86 8.35 4.68 -4.79
CA SER A 86 8.88 3.68 -5.73
C SER A 86 8.74 4.09 -7.19
N VAL A 87 8.40 5.33 -7.50
CA VAL A 87 8.30 5.86 -8.87
C VAL A 87 9.29 7.00 -9.12
N ALA A 88 9.70 7.20 -10.37
CA ALA A 88 10.53 8.32 -10.78
C ALA A 88 9.81 9.67 -10.53
N THR A 89 10.58 10.73 -10.32
CA THR A 89 10.06 12.08 -10.05
C THR A 89 9.10 12.59 -11.13
N SER A 90 9.30 12.20 -12.39
CA SER A 90 8.42 12.55 -13.52
C SER A 90 7.02 11.97 -13.40
N ILE A 91 6.86 10.81 -12.75
CA ILE A 91 5.57 10.13 -12.52
C ILE A 91 5.00 10.56 -11.16
N ARG A 92 5.86 10.79 -10.16
CA ARG A 92 5.45 11.13 -8.79
C ARG A 92 4.45 12.30 -8.74
N GLN A 93 4.63 13.31 -9.58
CA GLN A 93 3.77 14.51 -9.57
C GLN A 93 2.33 14.24 -10.03
N SER A 94 2.09 13.21 -10.86
CA SER A 94 0.75 12.88 -11.33
C SER A 94 -0.05 12.06 -10.32
N ILE A 95 0.62 11.33 -9.42
CA ILE A 95 -0.02 10.43 -8.47
C ILE A 95 -0.03 10.96 -7.02
N LEU A 96 0.64 12.08 -6.75
CA LEU A 96 0.80 12.63 -5.39
C LEU A 96 -0.52 12.93 -4.68
N TRP A 97 -1.58 13.19 -5.43
CA TRP A 97 -2.90 13.60 -4.96
C TRP A 97 -3.89 12.43 -4.82
N MET A 98 -3.46 11.22 -5.16
CA MET A 98 -4.30 10.02 -5.09
C MET A 98 -4.32 9.52 -3.65
N ASP A 99 -5.52 9.52 -3.05
CA ASP A 99 -5.70 9.13 -1.66
C ASP A 99 -5.78 7.62 -1.46
N LYS A 100 -6.14 6.87 -2.51
CA LYS A 100 -6.31 5.41 -2.44
C LYS A 100 -5.27 4.69 -3.27
N ALA A 101 -4.73 3.61 -2.71
CA ALA A 101 -3.75 2.79 -3.40
C ALA A 101 -4.33 2.11 -4.66
N GLU A 102 -5.62 1.81 -4.70
CA GLU A 102 -6.31 1.25 -5.87
C GLU A 102 -6.43 2.24 -7.05
N ASP A 103 -6.33 3.54 -6.79
CA ASP A 103 -6.44 4.60 -7.80
C ASP A 103 -5.09 4.93 -8.47
N ILE A 104 -3.97 4.38 -7.97
CA ILE A 104 -2.60 4.63 -8.46
C ILE A 104 -2.18 3.57 -9.48
#